data_AF-A0A951LTN5-F1
#
_entry.id   AF-A0A951LTN5-F1
#
_cell.length_a   1.000
_cell.length_b   1.000
_cell.length_c   1.000
_cell.angle_alpha   90.00
_cell.angle_beta   90.00
_cell.angle_gamma   90.00
#
_symmetry.space_group_name_H-M   'P 1'
#
loop_
_entity.id
_entity.type
_entity.pdbx_description
1 polymer ?
#
loop_
_entity_poly.entity_id
_entity_poly.type
_entity_poly.pdbx_seq_one_letter_code
_entity_poly.pdbx_strand_id
1 'polypeptide(L)'
;MRRCEVERLESDRTWWVAALVAPMRDWPAAPGCRRGARFLVDARTFGPSRDAFEPFESQLACLGWIMRHRAELARALPGATVRPVPLDRWLLGLD
;
A
#
# COMPACT_ATOMS: atom_id res chain seq x y z
N MET A 1 8.17 -1.51 -7.55
CA MET A 1 7.69 -2.65 -8.39
C MET A 1 6.31 -2.34 -8.96
N ARG A 2 5.95 -2.92 -10.13
CA ARG A 2 4.57 -2.92 -10.65
C ARG A 2 3.84 -4.22 -10.32
N ARG A 3 2.51 -4.20 -10.23
CA ARG A 3 1.67 -5.37 -9.91
C ARG A 3 1.80 -6.50 -10.93
N CYS A 4 2.01 -6.18 -12.20
CA CYS A 4 2.30 -7.18 -13.23
C CYS A 4 3.66 -7.87 -13.05
N GLU A 5 4.52 -7.37 -12.18
CA GLU A 5 5.85 -7.94 -11.90
C GLU A 5 5.84 -8.82 -10.65
N VAL A 6 4.68 -9.03 -10.01
CA VAL A 6 4.55 -9.87 -8.80
C VAL A 6 5.00 -11.30 -9.04
N GLU A 7 4.80 -11.84 -10.25
CA GLU A 7 5.27 -13.18 -10.64
C GLU A 7 6.80 -13.33 -10.58
N ARG A 8 7.54 -12.22 -10.48
CA ARG A 8 9.02 -12.22 -10.33
C ARG A 8 9.47 -12.33 -8.88
N LEU A 9 8.56 -12.24 -7.92
CA LEU A 9 8.89 -12.45 -6.51
C LEU A 9 9.00 -13.95 -6.23
N GLU A 10 9.97 -14.34 -5.41
CA GLU A 10 10.08 -15.72 -4.92
C GLU A 10 8.78 -16.09 -4.18
N SER A 11 8.12 -17.15 -4.64
CA SER A 11 6.80 -17.57 -4.18
C SER A 11 6.82 -18.26 -2.81
N ASP A 12 7.99 -18.64 -2.32
CA ASP A 12 8.22 -19.27 -1.02
C ASP A 12 8.31 -18.26 0.13
N ARG A 13 8.28 -16.96 -0.16
CA ARG A 13 8.38 -15.88 0.82
C ARG A 13 7.11 -15.04 0.91
N THR A 14 6.76 -14.67 2.14
CA THR A 14 5.72 -13.65 2.38
C THR A 14 6.32 -12.27 2.20
N TRP A 15 5.88 -11.57 1.16
CA TRP A 15 6.23 -10.18 0.93
C TRP A 15 5.25 -9.25 1.64
N TRP A 16 5.77 -8.15 2.18
CA TRP A 16 4.99 -7.14 2.88
C TRP A 16 4.93 -5.86 2.07
N VAL A 17 3.79 -5.16 2.13
CA VAL A 17 3.59 -3.91 1.42
C VAL A 17 2.87 -2.89 2.27
N ALA A 18 3.17 -1.61 2.03
CA ALA A 18 2.39 -0.52 2.60
C ALA A 18 1.06 -0.39 1.86
N ALA A 19 -0.04 -0.49 2.60
CA ALA A 19 -1.38 -0.46 2.06
C ALA A 19 -2.32 0.39 2.90
N LEU A 20 -3.44 0.79 2.30
CA LEU A 20 -4.48 1.56 2.95
C LEU A 20 -5.86 1.24 2.38
N VAL A 21 -6.87 1.65 3.14
CA VAL A 21 -8.27 1.63 2.73
C VAL A 21 -8.76 3.07 2.65
N ALA A 22 -9.42 3.42 1.55
CA ALA A 22 -9.99 4.75 1.36
C ALA A 22 -11.02 5.04 2.47
N PRO A 23 -10.83 6.11 3.26
CA PRO A 23 -11.67 6.39 4.42
C PRO A 23 -13.09 6.80 4.04
N MET A 24 -13.26 7.38 2.85
CA MET A 24 -14.52 7.90 2.34
C MET A 24 -14.66 7.71 0.83
N ARG A 25 -15.88 7.91 0.32
CA ARG A 25 -16.15 8.00 -1.12
C ARG A 25 -15.57 9.29 -1.66
N ASP A 26 -15.10 9.27 -2.90
CA ASP A 26 -14.51 10.43 -3.59
C ASP A 26 -13.39 11.07 -2.75
N TRP A 27 -12.61 10.21 -2.09
CA TRP A 27 -11.51 10.61 -1.21
C TRP A 27 -10.49 11.48 -1.98
N PRO A 28 -10.01 12.62 -1.43
CA PRO A 28 -9.18 13.57 -2.19
C PRO A 28 -7.91 13.00 -2.81
N ALA A 29 -7.29 12.00 -2.19
CA ALA A 29 -6.10 11.35 -2.74
C ALA A 29 -6.41 10.35 -3.88
N ALA A 30 -7.68 9.95 -4.04
CA ALA A 30 -8.14 9.07 -5.11
C ALA A 30 -9.58 9.43 -5.55
N PRO A 31 -9.78 10.49 -6.34
CA PRO A 31 -11.10 10.90 -6.82
C PRO A 31 -11.84 9.78 -7.57
N GLY A 32 -13.17 9.68 -7.39
CA GLY A 32 -13.98 8.61 -7.99
C GLY A 32 -13.93 7.28 -7.24
N CYS A 33 -13.13 7.16 -6.17
CA CYS A 33 -13.10 5.92 -5.40
C CYS A 33 -14.34 5.73 -4.53
N ARG A 34 -14.70 4.46 -4.28
CA ARG A 34 -15.68 4.11 -3.24
C ARG A 34 -15.02 4.16 -1.87
N ARG A 35 -15.82 4.43 -0.83
CA ARG A 35 -15.42 4.16 0.55
C ARG A 35 -15.03 2.69 0.68
N GLY A 36 -13.93 2.39 1.38
CA GLY A 36 -13.46 1.02 1.49
C GLY A 36 -12.62 0.53 0.30
N ALA A 37 -12.34 1.37 -0.70
CA ALA A 37 -11.44 1.00 -1.79
C ALA A 37 -10.03 0.72 -1.26
N ARG A 38 -9.44 -0.38 -1.73
CA ARG A 38 -8.11 -0.85 -1.31
C ARG A 38 -7.05 -0.26 -2.24
N PHE A 39 -6.00 0.30 -1.65
CA PHE A 39 -4.85 0.82 -2.39
C PHE A 39 -3.56 0.33 -1.75
N LEU A 40 -2.55 0.15 -2.59
CA LEU A 40 -1.16 0.09 -2.18
C LEU A 40 -0.58 1.50 -2.14
N VAL A 41 0.56 1.68 -1.51
CA VAL A 41 1.28 2.94 -1.51
C VAL A 41 2.43 2.87 -2.52
N ASP A 42 2.45 3.80 -3.46
CA ASP A 42 3.57 3.96 -4.36
C ASP A 42 4.73 4.65 -3.62
N ALA A 43 5.87 3.97 -3.52
CA ALA A 43 7.02 4.48 -2.79
C ALA A 43 7.69 5.70 -3.45
N ARG A 44 7.39 6.01 -4.72
CA ARG A 44 7.93 7.19 -5.42
C ARG A 44 7.10 8.44 -5.17
N THR A 45 5.79 8.29 -5.15
CA THR A 45 4.84 9.41 -5.05
C THR A 45 4.24 9.56 -3.65
N PHE A 46 4.35 8.53 -2.82
CA PHE A 46 3.66 8.36 -1.54
C PHE A 46 2.12 8.35 -1.66
N GLY A 47 1.61 8.31 -2.90
CA GLY A 47 0.19 8.33 -3.22
C GLY A 47 -0.43 6.94 -3.24
N PRO A 48 -1.77 6.87 -3.29
CA PRO A 48 -2.47 5.62 -3.45
C PRO A 48 -2.26 5.09 -4.87
N SER A 49 -1.98 3.80 -4.98
CA SER A 49 -1.77 3.13 -6.26
C SER A 49 -2.45 1.77 -6.26
N ARG A 50 -2.91 1.36 -7.45
CA ARG A 50 -3.42 0.00 -7.67
C ARG A 50 -2.34 -0.95 -8.16
N ASP A 51 -1.29 -0.38 -8.74
CA ASP A 51 -0.33 -1.13 -9.53
C ASP A 51 1.12 -0.86 -9.12
N ALA A 52 1.45 0.23 -8.45
CA ALA A 52 2.83 0.57 -8.06
C ALA A 52 3.01 0.48 -6.54
N PHE A 53 4.04 -0.23 -6.10
CA PHE A 53 4.36 -0.40 -4.69
C PHE A 53 5.78 -0.91 -4.47
N GLU A 54 6.26 -0.82 -3.22
CA GLU A 54 7.53 -1.39 -2.80
C GLU A 54 7.29 -2.63 -1.93
N PRO A 55 7.79 -3.81 -2.34
CA PRO A 55 7.73 -5.01 -1.51
C PRO A 55 8.87 -5.00 -0.47
N PHE A 56 8.57 -5.49 0.73
CA PHE A 56 9.52 -5.63 1.82
C PHE A 56 9.59 -7.09 2.26
N GLU A 57 10.78 -7.56 2.64
CA GLU A 57 10.99 -8.94 3.08
C GLU A 57 10.41 -9.25 4.47
N SER A 58 10.04 -8.21 5.24
CA SER A 58 9.43 -8.39 6.55
C SER A 58 8.45 -7.26 6.90
N GLN A 59 7.51 -7.57 7.81
CA GLN A 59 6.59 -6.59 8.37
C GLN A 59 7.33 -5.43 9.03
N LEU A 60 8.43 -5.72 9.75
CA LEU A 60 9.22 -4.71 10.45
C LEU A 60 9.91 -3.76 9.47
N ALA A 61 10.46 -4.27 8.37
CA ALA A 61 11.06 -3.43 7.34
C ALA A 61 10.01 -2.50 6.70
N CYS A 62 8.82 -3.03 6.41
CA CYS A 62 7.71 -2.23 5.88
C CYS A 62 7.25 -1.16 6.89
N LEU A 63 7.07 -1.52 8.16
CA LEU A 63 6.71 -0.57 9.22
C LEU A 63 7.79 0.51 9.39
N GLY A 64 9.06 0.13 9.38
CA GLY A 64 10.19 1.06 9.44
C GLY A 64 10.18 2.05 8.28
N TRP A 65 9.83 1.61 7.08
CA TRP A 65 9.65 2.49 5.92
C TRP A 65 8.46 3.44 6.10
N ILE A 66 7.31 2.96 6.58
CA ILE A 66 6.12 3.79 6.87
C ILE A 66 6.46 4.87 7.89
N MET A 67 7.14 4.49 8.98
CA MET A 67 7.53 5.43 10.04
C MET A 67 8.52 6.49 9.55
N ARG A 68 9.47 6.09 8.70
CA ARG A 68 10.46 6.99 8.11
C ARG A 68 9.83 8.08 7.23
N HIS A 69 8.78 7.74 6.48
CA HIS A 69 8.11 8.64 5.52
C HIS A 69 6.75 9.15 6.01
N ARG A 70 6.53 9.16 7.33
CA ARG A 70 5.22 9.47 7.91
C ARG A 70 4.67 10.84 7.51
N ALA A 71 5.55 11.83 7.29
CA ALA A 71 5.14 13.20 6.97
C ALA A 71 4.64 13.30 5.52
N GLU A 72 5.35 12.65 4.60
CA GLU A 72 5.01 12.54 3.20
C GLU A 72 3.70 11.77 3.02
N LEU A 73 3.57 10.65 3.73
CA LEU A 73 2.35 9.84 3.75
C LEU A 73 1.16 10.62 4.31
N ALA A 74 1.31 11.32 5.43
CA ALA A 74 0.23 12.11 6.01
C ALA A 74 -0.25 13.23 5.08
N ARG A 75 0.67 13.84 4.34
CA ARG A 75 0.36 14.89 3.34
C ARG A 75 -0.32 14.31 2.11
N ALA A 76 0.16 13.18 1.59
CA ALA A 76 -0.37 12.56 0.38
C ALA A 76 -1.67 11.77 0.60
N LEU A 77 -1.90 11.27 1.81
CA LEU A 77 -2.95 10.31 2.15
C LEU A 77 -3.80 10.85 3.33
N PRO A 78 -4.45 12.01 3.18
CA PRO A 78 -5.13 12.67 4.30
C PRO A 78 -6.25 11.81 4.88
N GLY A 79 -6.18 11.55 6.18
CA GLY A 79 -7.19 10.78 6.92
C GLY A 79 -7.20 9.28 6.63
N ALA A 80 -6.26 8.75 5.83
CA ALA A 80 -6.10 7.31 5.65
C ALA A 80 -5.04 6.76 6.59
N THR A 81 -5.27 5.56 7.11
CA THR A 81 -4.28 4.81 7.88
C THR A 81 -3.49 3.90 6.95
N VAL A 82 -2.18 4.15 6.85
CA VAL A 82 -1.24 3.26 6.15
C VAL A 82 -0.77 2.18 7.12
N ARG A 83 -0.85 0.92 6.70
CA ARG A 83 -0.40 -0.23 7.49
C ARG A 83 0.39 -1.22 6.63
N PRO A 84 1.35 -1.96 7.23
CA PRO A 84 1.97 -3.09 6.56
C PRO A 84 0.96 -4.24 6.45
N VAL A 85 0.87 -4.85 5.26
CA VAL A 85 0.04 -6.05 5.02
C VAL A 85 0.81 -7.09 4.22
N PRO A 86 0.51 -8.40 4.38
CA PRO A 86 1.00 -9.43 3.47
C PRO A 86 0.45 -9.21 2.06
N LEU A 87 1.34 -9.18 1.06
CA LEU A 87 1.01 -8.84 -0.32
C LEU A 87 0.04 -9.86 -0.94
N ASP A 88 0.30 -11.14 -0.73
CA ASP A 88 -0.52 -12.25 -1.19
C ASP A 88 -1.96 -12.14 -0.69
N ARG A 89 -2.13 -12.01 0.62
CA ARG A 89 -3.46 -11.87 1.26
C ARG A 89 -4.15 -10.58 0.83
N TRP A 90 -3.38 -9.49 0.68
CA TRP A 90 -3.94 -8.21 0.25
C TRP A 90 -4.47 -8.25 -1.19
N LEU A 91 -3.74 -8.90 -2.10
CA LEU A 91 -4.16 -9.07 -3.50
C LEU A 91 -5.38 -9.97 -3.63
N LEU A 92 -5.51 -10.97 -2.75
CA LEU A 92 -6.65 -11.89 -2.70
C LEU A 92 -7.88 -11.33 -1.97
N GLY A 93 -7.76 -10.15 -1.34
CA GLY A 93 -8.89 -9.54 -0.64
C GLY A 93 -9.13 -10.08 0.79
N LEU A 94 -8.14 -10.75 1.39
CA LEU A 94 -8.30 -11.54 2.63
C LEU A 94 -7.92 -10.81 3.93
N ASP A 95 -7.39 -9.59 3.84
CA ASP A 95 -7.05 -8.68 4.96
C ASP A 95 -7.71 -7.30 4.83
#